data_AF-A0A960RHT0-F1
#
_entry.id   AF-A0A960RHT0-F1
#
_cell.length_a   1.000
_cell.length_b   1.000
_cell.length_c   1.000
_cell.angle_alpha   90.00
_cell.angle_beta   90.00
_cell.angle_gamma   90.00
#
_symmetry.space_group_name_H-M   'P 1'
#
loop_
_entity.id
_entity.type
_entity.pdbx_description
1 polymer ?
#
loop_
_entity_poly.entity_id
_entity_poly.type
_entity_poly.pdbx_seq_one_letter_code
_entity_poly.pdbx_strand_id
1 'polypeptide(L)'
;PCIFVATATGIAPPRAYLRSQAVDQLTLVHGVRKAEDLFYRDEFSTGSYISCVSSEPGGDLQGRVTDWLAGFSLPDRATYHLCGANEMIYEVRDSLLSRGVAQDAIVTEAYYYRSDD
;
A
#
# COMPACT_ATOMS: atom_id res chain seq x y z
N PRO A 1 -12.24 0.35 -8.34
CA PRO A 1 -10.75 0.38 -8.43
C PRO A 1 -10.16 -0.42 -7.26
N CYS A 2 -8.97 -0.99 -7.43
CA CYS A 2 -8.30 -1.72 -6.36
C CYS A 2 -7.09 -0.94 -5.86
N ILE A 3 -7.11 -0.59 -4.58
CA ILE A 3 -6.06 0.18 -3.93
C ILE A 3 -5.32 -0.73 -2.98
N PHE A 4 -4.05 -0.99 -3.29
CA PHE A 4 -3.15 -1.77 -2.47
C PHE A 4 -2.31 -0.83 -1.62
N VAL A 5 -2.26 -1.08 -0.32
CA VAL A 5 -1.35 -0.41 0.61
C VAL A 5 -0.45 -1.48 1.19
N ALA A 6 0.82 -1.41 0.82
CA ALA A 6 1.78 -2.46 1.09
C ALA A 6 3.01 -1.93 1.80
N THR A 7 3.66 -2.76 2.61
CA THR A 7 5.01 -2.49 3.11
C THR A 7 5.94 -3.67 2.89
N ALA A 8 7.20 -3.39 2.53
CA ALA A 8 8.23 -4.39 2.28
C ALA A 8 7.75 -5.49 1.32
N THR A 9 7.89 -6.77 1.68
CA THR A 9 7.45 -7.91 0.84
C THR A 9 5.93 -7.98 0.63
N GLY A 10 5.14 -7.13 1.30
CA GLY A 10 3.70 -6.97 1.04
C GLY A 10 3.36 -6.49 -0.37
N ILE A 11 4.35 -6.14 -1.20
CA ILE A 11 4.20 -5.91 -2.63
C ILE A 11 3.91 -7.20 -3.44
N ALA A 12 4.09 -8.39 -2.86
CA ALA A 12 3.89 -9.65 -3.58
C ALA A 12 2.45 -9.84 -4.10
N PRO A 13 1.37 -9.66 -3.29
CA PRO A 13 0.00 -9.73 -3.78
C PRO A 13 -0.33 -8.74 -4.92
N PRO A 14 -0.04 -7.42 -4.84
CA PRO A 14 -0.33 -6.50 -5.95
C PRO A 14 0.45 -6.83 -7.21
N ARG A 15 1.67 -7.39 -7.11
CA ARG A 15 2.41 -7.87 -8.28
C ARG A 15 1.75 -9.09 -8.93
N ALA A 16 1.29 -10.05 -8.12
CA ALA A 16 0.55 -11.20 -8.65
C ALA A 16 -0.76 -10.76 -9.33
N TYR A 17 -1.45 -9.78 -8.73
CA TYR A 17 -2.64 -9.17 -9.29
C TYR A 17 -2.39 -8.42 -10.60
N LEU A 18 -1.31 -7.65 -10.70
CA LEU A 18 -0.90 -6.98 -11.93
C LEU A 18 -0.71 -7.99 -13.08
N ARG A 19 -0.11 -9.15 -12.78
CA ARG A 19 0.20 -10.18 -13.77
C ARG A 19 -1.01 -11.02 -14.17
N SER A 20 -2.06 -11.09 -13.35
CA SER A 20 -3.28 -11.84 -13.69
C SER A 20 -4.20 -11.10 -14.67
N GLN A 21 -3.87 -9.86 -15.05
CA GLN A 21 -4.71 -8.99 -15.89
C GLN A 21 -6.14 -8.85 -15.34
N ALA A 22 -6.31 -8.98 -14.03
CA ALA A 22 -7.63 -9.17 -13.45
C ALA A 22 -8.49 -7.89 -13.43
N VAL A 23 -7.90 -6.68 -13.40
CA VAL A 23 -8.64 -5.41 -13.41
C VAL A 23 -7.80 -4.25 -13.97
N ASP A 24 -8.45 -3.34 -14.70
CA ASP A 24 -7.85 -2.19 -15.40
C ASP A 24 -7.42 -1.01 -14.50
N GLN A 25 -7.66 -1.07 -13.18
CA GLN A 25 -7.48 0.07 -12.27
C GLN A 25 -6.85 -0.34 -10.93
N LEU A 26 -5.55 -0.64 -10.97
CA LEU A 26 -4.71 -0.88 -9.80
C LEU A 26 -3.98 0.41 -9.39
N THR A 27 -4.01 0.72 -8.10
CA THR A 27 -3.12 1.69 -7.47
C THR A 27 -2.39 1.00 -6.32
N LEU A 28 -1.07 1.08 -6.30
CA LEU A 28 -0.23 0.53 -5.25
C LEU A 28 0.52 1.67 -4.53
N VAL A 29 0.35 1.75 -3.22
CA VAL A 29 1.16 2.56 -2.31
C VAL A 29 2.08 1.62 -1.56
N HIS A 30 3.39 1.70 -1.82
CA HIS A 30 4.38 0.77 -1.29
C HIS A 30 5.38 1.48 -0.38
N GLY A 31 5.38 1.11 0.90
CA GLY A 31 6.25 1.65 1.93
C GLY A 31 7.46 0.78 2.24
N VAL A 32 8.64 1.37 2.19
CA VAL A 32 9.90 0.72 2.56
C VAL A 32 10.77 1.65 3.42
N ARG A 33 11.83 1.09 4.02
CA ARG A 33 12.81 1.90 4.75
C ARG A 33 13.78 2.56 3.78
N LYS A 34 14.34 1.77 2.87
CA LYS A 34 15.36 2.20 1.91
C LYS A 34 14.90 2.03 0.46
N ALA A 35 15.43 2.84 -0.43
CA ALA A 35 15.08 2.80 -1.85
C ALA A 35 15.47 1.46 -2.52
N GLU A 36 16.53 0.80 -2.02
CA GLU A 36 16.95 -0.53 -2.49
C GLU A 36 15.87 -1.62 -2.30
N ASP A 37 14.95 -1.43 -1.35
CA ASP A 37 13.87 -2.37 -1.04
C ASP A 37 12.61 -2.15 -1.91
N LEU A 38 12.62 -1.21 -2.86
CA LEU A 38 11.51 -0.98 -3.79
C LEU A 38 11.43 -2.08 -4.87
N PHE A 39 11.29 -3.33 -4.43
CA PHE A 39 11.23 -4.50 -5.29
C PHE A 39 10.13 -4.36 -6.35
N TYR A 40 10.41 -4.85 -7.56
CA TYR A 40 9.44 -4.93 -8.65
C TYR A 40 8.83 -3.61 -9.10
N ARG A 41 9.33 -2.45 -8.64
CA ARG A 41 8.79 -1.13 -9.03
C ARG A 41 8.72 -0.94 -10.55
N ASP A 42 9.69 -1.49 -11.27
CA ASP A 42 9.80 -1.38 -12.73
C ASP A 42 8.74 -2.22 -13.48
N GLU A 43 7.99 -3.08 -12.78
CA GLU A 43 6.86 -3.82 -13.37
C GLU A 43 5.57 -2.96 -13.42
N PHE A 44 5.46 -1.92 -12.60
CA PHE A 44 4.25 -1.11 -12.49
C PHE A 44 4.30 0.13 -13.41
N SER A 45 3.15 0.48 -13.98
CA SER A 45 3.04 1.69 -14.81
C SER A 45 3.17 2.98 -14.00
N THR A 46 3.72 4.02 -14.62
CA THR A 46 3.77 5.37 -14.05
C THR A 46 2.36 5.82 -13.63
N GLY A 47 2.22 6.30 -12.39
CA GLY A 47 0.94 6.74 -11.82
C GLY A 47 0.10 5.63 -11.17
N SER A 48 0.40 4.35 -11.42
CA SER A 48 -0.21 3.21 -10.68
C SER A 48 0.59 2.78 -9.46
N TYR A 49 1.82 3.27 -9.31
CA TYR A 49 2.72 2.93 -8.22
C TYR A 49 3.23 4.20 -7.53
N ILE A 50 3.08 4.23 -6.21
CA ILE A 50 3.53 5.30 -5.33
C ILE A 50 4.51 4.67 -4.35
N SER A 51 5.75 5.14 -4.37
CA SER A 51 6.80 4.70 -3.46
C SER A 51 6.95 5.64 -2.28
N CYS A 52 6.84 5.08 -1.06
CA CYS A 52 7.09 5.78 0.19
C CYS A 52 8.38 5.23 0.81
N VAL A 53 9.42 6.05 0.93
CA VAL A 53 10.72 5.67 1.51
C VAL A 53 10.94 6.46 2.80
N SER A 54 11.05 5.77 3.93
CA SER A 54 10.98 6.41 5.25
C SER A 54 12.34 6.80 5.85
N SER A 55 13.43 6.13 5.50
CA SER A 55 14.75 6.37 6.13
C SER A 55 15.71 7.20 5.27
N GLU A 56 15.38 7.44 4.01
CA GLU A 56 16.21 8.19 3.06
C GLU A 56 15.39 8.77 1.89
N PRO A 57 15.95 9.71 1.12
CA PRO A 57 15.37 10.12 -0.16
C PRO A 57 15.42 8.99 -1.19
N GLY A 58 14.50 8.98 -2.15
CA GLY A 58 14.52 8.02 -3.28
C GLY A 58 13.16 7.43 -3.66
N GLY A 59 12.11 7.70 -2.89
CA GLY A 59 10.72 7.44 -3.27
C GLY A 59 10.00 8.68 -3.81
N ASP A 60 8.77 8.48 -4.28
CA ASP A 60 7.85 9.57 -4.64
C ASP A 60 7.46 10.39 -3.41
N LEU A 61 7.44 9.76 -2.24
CA LEU A 61 7.28 10.37 -0.94
C LEU A 61 8.41 9.93 0.01
N GLN A 62 9.07 10.89 0.66
CA GLN A 62 9.92 10.61 1.81
C GLN A 62 9.04 10.50 3.07
N GLY A 63 8.63 9.28 3.43
CA GLY A 63 7.68 9.05 4.52
C GLY A 63 7.10 7.64 4.54
N ARG A 64 6.04 7.45 5.35
CA ARG A 64 5.24 6.22 5.45
C ARG A 64 4.07 6.26 4.46
N VAL A 65 3.48 5.09 4.19
CA VAL A 65 2.26 4.99 3.38
C VAL A 65 1.06 5.73 3.99
N THR A 66 1.04 5.86 5.32
CA THR A 66 0.01 6.60 6.06
C THR A 66 0.08 8.10 5.81
N ASP A 67 1.29 8.65 5.64
CA ASP A 67 1.50 10.06 5.28
C ASP A 67 0.91 10.36 3.90
N TRP A 68 1.12 9.45 2.94
CA TRP A 68 0.50 9.56 1.61
C TRP A 68 -1.03 9.45 1.69
N LEU A 69 -1.53 8.49 2.47
CA LEU A 69 -2.96 8.22 2.57
C LEU A 69 -3.74 9.41 3.15
N ALA A 70 -3.12 10.18 4.05
CA ALA A 70 -3.74 11.36 4.67
C ALA A 70 -4.17 12.42 3.63
N GLY A 71 -3.42 12.58 2.54
CA GLY A 71 -3.73 13.52 1.46
C GLY A 71 -4.50 12.91 0.28
N PHE A 72 -4.65 11.58 0.25
CA PHE A 72 -5.23 10.89 -0.89
C PHE A 72 -6.77 10.95 -0.89
N SER A 73 -7.40 11.39 -1.98
CA SER A 73 -8.86 11.36 -2.10
C SER A 73 -9.35 9.91 -2.33
N LEU A 74 -10.16 9.38 -1.41
CA LEU A 74 -10.65 8.00 -1.47
C LEU A 74 -11.70 7.87 -2.59
N PRO A 75 -11.46 7.05 -3.63
CA PRO A 75 -12.45 6.85 -4.68
C PRO A 75 -13.65 6.08 -4.16
N ASP A 76 -14.84 6.45 -4.61
CA ASP A 76 -16.05 5.69 -4.37
C ASP A 76 -15.93 4.26 -4.92
N ARG A 77 -16.50 3.29 -4.20
CA ARG A 77 -16.54 1.86 -4.61
C ARG A 77 -15.14 1.26 -4.85
N ALA A 78 -14.11 1.81 -4.21
CA ALA A 78 -12.79 1.20 -4.16
C ALA A 78 -12.75 0.03 -3.16
N THR A 79 -11.96 -1.00 -3.47
CA THR A 79 -11.55 -1.99 -2.48
C THR A 79 -10.11 -1.70 -2.03
N TYR A 80 -9.86 -1.83 -0.73
CA TYR A 80 -8.57 -1.53 -0.11
C TYR A 80 -7.93 -2.81 0.38
N HIS A 81 -6.76 -3.14 -0.13
CA HIS A 81 -6.00 -4.35 0.18
C HIS A 81 -4.75 -3.97 0.98
N LEU A 82 -4.69 -4.38 2.24
CA LEU A 82 -3.62 -4.01 3.17
C LEU A 82 -2.70 -5.22 3.39
N CYS A 83 -1.42 -5.11 3.04
CA CYS A 83 -0.48 -6.22 3.19
C CYS A 83 0.90 -5.77 3.70
N GLY A 84 1.39 -6.41 4.76
CA GLY A 84 2.72 -6.11 5.31
C GLY A 84 2.75 -6.11 6.83
N ALA A 85 3.37 -5.10 7.42
CA ALA A 85 3.53 -4.96 8.86
C ALA A 85 2.18 -4.70 9.54
N ASN A 86 1.91 -5.39 10.66
CA ASN A 86 0.66 -5.24 11.41
C ASN A 86 0.37 -3.80 11.85
N GLU A 87 1.39 -3.08 12.31
CA GLU A 87 1.26 -1.67 12.71
C GLU A 87 0.71 -0.81 11.55
N MET A 88 1.26 -0.98 10.35
CA MET A 88 0.76 -0.31 9.14
C MET A 88 -0.68 -0.73 8.83
N ILE A 89 -0.99 -2.02 8.91
CA ILE A 89 -2.34 -2.54 8.64
C ILE A 89 -3.36 -1.91 9.60
N TYR A 90 -3.06 -1.83 10.89
CA TYR A 90 -3.95 -1.23 11.89
C TYR A 90 -4.13 0.27 11.65
N GLU A 91 -3.05 1.03 11.49
CA GLU A 91 -3.12 2.48 11.24
C GLU A 91 -3.91 2.81 9.97
N VAL A 92 -3.63 2.09 8.87
CA VAL A 92 -4.31 2.33 7.59
C VAL A 92 -5.79 1.92 7.68
N ARG A 93 -6.10 0.77 8.29
CA ARG A 93 -7.49 0.34 8.50
C ARG A 93 -8.27 1.38 9.29
N ASP A 94 -7.74 1.84 10.41
CA ASP A 94 -8.40 2.83 11.26
C ASP A 94 -8.60 4.15 10.50
N SER A 95 -7.60 4.58 9.73
CA SER A 95 -7.71 5.76 8.85
C SER A 95 -8.85 5.59 7.84
N LEU A 96 -8.93 4.47 7.13
CA LEU A 96 -9.97 4.19 6.14
C LEU A 96 -11.37 4.18 6.77
N LEU A 97 -11.54 3.49 7.90
CA LEU A 97 -12.80 3.43 8.63
C LEU A 97 -13.24 4.82 9.12
N SER A 98 -12.32 5.60 9.67
CA SER A 98 -12.60 6.97 10.15
C SER A 98 -13.06 7.91 9.03
N ARG A 99 -12.72 7.58 7.77
CA ARG A 99 -13.05 8.33 6.56
C ARG A 99 -14.25 7.76 5.82
N GLY A 100 -14.98 6.84 6.43
CA GLY A 100 -16.26 6.31 5.92
C GLY A 100 -16.13 5.12 4.96
N VAL A 101 -14.96 4.52 4.83
CA VAL A 101 -14.82 3.26 4.06
C VAL A 101 -15.51 2.14 4.83
N ALA A 102 -16.38 1.40 4.15
CA ALA A 102 -17.07 0.26 4.74
C ALA A 102 -16.09 -0.88 5.07
N GLN A 103 -16.32 -1.58 6.18
CA GLN A 103 -15.42 -2.64 6.65
C GLN A 103 -15.27 -3.81 5.66
N ASP A 104 -16.31 -4.09 4.86
CA ASP A 104 -16.31 -5.11 3.81
C ASP A 104 -15.52 -4.71 2.55
N ALA A 105 -15.24 -3.41 2.39
CA ALA A 105 -14.35 -2.91 1.35
C ALA A 105 -12.86 -2.96 1.73
N ILE A 106 -12.53 -3.38 2.97
CA ILE A 106 -11.16 -3.48 3.48
C ILE A 106 -10.77 -4.96 3.62
N VAL A 107 -9.76 -5.38 2.87
CA VAL A 107 -9.18 -6.71 2.90
C VAL A 107 -7.77 -6.62 3.49
N THR A 108 -7.46 -7.46 4.47
CA THR A 108 -6.15 -7.44 5.14
C THR A 108 -5.47 -8.79 5.03
N GLU A 109 -4.19 -8.79 4.65
CA GLU A 109 -3.30 -9.96 4.68
C GLU A 109 -2.05 -9.61 5.50
N ALA A 110 -2.04 -10.03 6.76
CA ALA A 110 -0.87 -9.85 7.62
C ALA A 110 0.26 -10.79 7.19
N TYR A 111 1.43 -10.23 6.85
CA TYR A 111 2.60 -11.02 6.44
C TYR A 111 3.50 -11.36 7.63
N TYR A 112 3.63 -10.46 8.63
CA TYR A 112 4.51 -10.64 9.78
C TYR A 112 4.12 -9.77 10.96
N TYR A 113 4.39 -10.29 12.17
CA TYR A 113 4.33 -9.51 13.40
C TYR A 113 5.65 -8.77 13.57
N ARG A 114 5.62 -7.44 13.65
CA ARG A 114 6.76 -6.70 14.18
C ARG A 114 6.63 -6.74 15.70
N SER A 115 7.45 -7.58 16.34
CA SER A 115 7.79 -7.33 17.75
C SER A 115 8.59 -6.04 17.77
N ASP A 116 8.28 -5.15 18.72
CA ASP A 116 9.04 -3.92 18.92
C ASP A 116 10.51 -4.29 19.13
N ASP A 117 11.35 -3.95 18.14
CA ASP A 117 12.82 -3.95 18.24
C ASP A 117 13.27 -2.60 18.81
#